data_AF-A0A2E1RS67-F1
#
_entry.id   AF-A0A2E1RS67-F1
#
_cell.length_a   1.000
_cell.length_b   1.000
_cell.length_c   1.000
_cell.angle_alpha   90.00
_cell.angle_beta   90.00
_cell.angle_gamma   90.00
#
_symmetry.space_group_name_H-M   'P 1'
#
loop_
_entity.id
_entity.type
_entity.pdbx_description
1 polymer ?
#
loop_
_entity_poly.entity_id
_entity_poly.type
_entity_poly.pdbx_seq_one_letter_code
_entity_poly.pdbx_strand_id
1 'polypeptide(L)'
;MKKILLGVSGSIAAYKAADIASGLVKEGHSVTVVMSNHATEFITPLTLKVISKNPVFTDFQEEEQNWRPGHIELADEADLMLVAPATANVIAKFANGIADDPLTAIYLATLAPVIIAPAMNGKMWNHAATQENVDKLISRKVNFIGPDKGMLACGYEGIGRMWPVEGIIESVKESLNIQEN
;
A
#
# COMPACT_ATOMS: atom_id res chain seq x y z
N MET A 1 13.75 -10.28 11.11
CA MET A 1 12.33 -9.85 11.25
C MET A 1 12.29 -8.37 10.94
N LYS A 2 11.43 -7.95 10.01
CA LYS A 2 11.28 -6.55 9.57
C LYS A 2 9.85 -6.08 9.86
N LYS A 3 9.68 -4.79 10.12
CA LYS A 3 8.39 -4.11 10.31
C LYS A 3 7.91 -3.56 8.97
N ILE A 4 6.82 -4.11 8.45
CA ILE A 4 6.23 -3.72 7.16
C ILE A 4 4.93 -2.99 7.41
N LEU A 5 4.80 -1.80 6.84
CA LEU A 5 3.51 -1.12 6.75
C LEU A 5 2.81 -1.52 5.46
N LEU A 6 1.63 -2.13 5.58
CA LEU A 6 0.76 -2.46 4.46
C LEU A 6 -0.36 -1.41 4.34
N GLY A 7 -0.20 -0.49 3.40
CA GLY A 7 -1.20 0.45 2.97
C GLY A 7 -2.24 -0.17 2.04
N VAL A 8 -3.53 0.00 2.33
CA VAL A 8 -4.64 -0.54 1.53
C VAL A 8 -5.57 0.59 1.11
N SER A 9 -5.81 0.73 -0.20
CA SER A 9 -6.70 1.76 -0.75
C SER A 9 -7.96 1.20 -1.42
N GLY A 10 -8.98 2.04 -1.60
CA GLY A 10 -10.32 1.68 -2.08
C GLY A 10 -10.39 1.14 -3.52
N SER A 11 -10.05 -0.13 -3.70
CA SER A 11 -10.12 -0.86 -4.97
C SER A 11 -10.76 -2.21 -4.75
N ILE A 12 -11.44 -2.75 -5.76
CA ILE A 12 -11.95 -4.13 -5.72
C ILE A 12 -10.84 -5.14 -5.44
N ALA A 13 -9.58 -4.83 -5.76
CA ALA A 13 -8.44 -5.69 -5.43
C ALA A 13 -8.07 -5.69 -3.94
N ALA A 14 -8.71 -4.88 -3.08
CA ALA A 14 -8.37 -4.76 -1.66
C ALA A 14 -8.54 -6.08 -0.89
N TYR A 15 -9.42 -6.98 -1.31
CA TYR A 15 -9.54 -8.30 -0.67
C TYR A 15 -8.21 -9.10 -0.73
N LYS A 16 -7.38 -8.87 -1.76
CA LYS A 16 -6.08 -9.53 -1.92
C LYS A 16 -5.03 -9.03 -0.90
N ALA A 17 -5.29 -7.91 -0.22
CA ALA A 17 -4.43 -7.45 0.87
C ALA A 17 -4.40 -8.46 2.04
N ALA A 18 -5.46 -9.26 2.21
CA ALA A 18 -5.49 -10.35 3.18
C ALA A 18 -4.44 -11.43 2.86
N ASP A 19 -4.31 -11.82 1.59
CA ASP A 19 -3.34 -12.81 1.16
C ASP A 19 -1.90 -12.26 1.25
N ILE A 20 -1.70 -10.98 0.89
CA ILE A 20 -0.42 -10.29 1.05
C ILE A 20 0.00 -10.27 2.52
N ALA A 21 -0.89 -9.83 3.42
CA ALA A 21 -0.61 -9.80 4.86
C ALA A 21 -0.29 -11.20 5.39
N SER A 22 -1.08 -12.22 5.00
CA SER A 22 -0.85 -13.60 5.42
C SER A 22 0.51 -14.13 4.94
N GLY A 23 0.88 -13.84 3.69
CA GLY A 23 2.17 -14.23 3.12
C GLY A 23 3.35 -13.58 3.85
N LEU A 24 3.31 -12.26 4.04
CA LEU A 24 4.38 -11.54 4.74
C LEU A 24 4.54 -11.96 6.21
N VAL A 25 3.43 -12.27 6.90
CA VAL A 25 3.47 -12.82 8.26
C VAL A 25 4.09 -14.23 8.28
N LYS A 26 3.81 -15.08 7.28
CA LYS A 26 4.41 -16.42 7.16
C LYS A 26 5.91 -16.37 6.91
N GLU A 27 6.40 -15.34 6.21
CA GLU A 27 7.83 -15.06 6.04
C GLU A 27 8.48 -14.49 7.33
N GLY A 28 7.71 -14.30 8.41
CA GLY A 28 8.22 -13.89 9.71
C GLY A 28 8.39 -12.37 9.88
N HIS A 29 7.75 -11.56 9.03
CA HIS A 29 7.69 -10.11 9.19
C HIS A 29 6.56 -9.68 10.14
N SER A 30 6.76 -8.55 10.83
CA SER A 30 5.68 -7.88 11.54
C SER A 30 4.94 -6.96 10.57
N VAL A 31 3.65 -7.20 10.35
CA VAL A 31 2.86 -6.45 9.37
C VAL A 31 1.86 -5.57 10.10
N THR A 32 1.92 -4.27 9.94
CA THR A 32 0.90 -3.33 10.44
C THR A 32 0.13 -2.75 9.26
N VAL A 33 -1.19 -2.75 9.34
CA VAL A 33 -2.04 -2.36 8.20
C VAL A 33 -2.59 -0.96 8.42
N VAL A 34 -2.56 -0.14 7.37
CA VAL A 34 -3.19 1.18 7.34
C VAL A 34 -4.11 1.25 6.14
N MET A 35 -5.37 1.59 6.36
CA MET A 35 -6.40 1.59 5.34
C MET A 35 -6.88 3.01 5.08
N SER A 36 -7.09 3.36 3.81
CA SER A 36 -7.96 4.51 3.51
C SER A 36 -9.40 4.18 3.91
N ASN A 37 -10.21 5.18 4.26
CA ASN A 37 -11.65 4.98 4.56
C ASN A 37 -12.37 4.17 3.47
N HIS A 38 -12.13 4.49 2.19
CA HIS A 38 -12.71 3.77 1.05
C HIS A 38 -12.30 2.30 0.95
N ALA A 39 -11.16 1.89 1.51
CA ALA A 39 -10.76 0.48 1.51
C ALA A 39 -11.63 -0.37 2.44
N THR A 40 -12.18 0.24 3.49
CA THR A 40 -13.02 -0.44 4.49
C THR A 40 -14.35 -0.91 3.90
N GLU A 41 -14.78 -0.32 2.78
CA GLU A 41 -15.96 -0.74 2.01
C GLU A 41 -15.73 -2.04 1.22
N PHE A 42 -14.48 -2.39 0.91
CA PHE A 42 -14.13 -3.58 0.12
C PHE A 42 -13.67 -4.76 0.98
N ILE A 43 -13.00 -4.48 2.10
CA ILE A 43 -12.55 -5.47 3.08
C ILE A 43 -12.61 -4.85 4.46
N THR A 44 -13.11 -5.59 5.45
CA THR A 44 -13.24 -5.04 6.81
C THR A 44 -11.87 -5.00 7.51
N PRO A 45 -11.60 -3.98 8.36
CA PRO A 45 -10.40 -3.93 9.19
C PRO A 45 -10.21 -5.17 10.06
N LEU A 46 -11.30 -5.80 10.51
CA LEU A 46 -11.25 -7.01 11.34
C LEU A 46 -10.50 -8.16 10.67
N THR A 47 -10.74 -8.39 9.38
CA THR A 47 -10.04 -9.43 8.61
C THR A 47 -8.53 -9.20 8.64
N LEU A 48 -8.11 -7.97 8.36
CA LEU A 48 -6.69 -7.63 8.29
C LEU A 48 -6.05 -7.62 9.68
N LYS A 49 -6.77 -7.21 10.73
CA LYS A 49 -6.33 -7.28 12.13
C LYS A 49 -6.02 -8.71 12.57
N VAL A 50 -6.92 -9.65 12.28
CA VAL A 50 -6.76 -11.06 12.66
C VAL A 50 -5.59 -11.72 11.90
N ILE A 51 -5.48 -11.44 10.59
CA ILE A 51 -4.42 -12.03 9.75
C ILE A 51 -3.04 -11.48 10.10
N SER A 52 -2.94 -10.15 10.25
CA SER A 52 -1.67 -9.48 10.55
C SER A 52 -1.22 -9.66 11.99
N LYS A 53 -2.14 -10.00 12.90
CA LYS A 53 -1.93 -10.06 14.36
C LYS A 53 -1.46 -8.73 14.96
N ASN A 54 -1.77 -7.62 14.29
CA ASN A 54 -1.43 -6.26 14.71
C ASN A 54 -2.66 -5.34 14.59
N PRO A 55 -2.64 -4.14 15.19
CA PRO A 55 -3.64 -3.12 14.97
C PRO A 55 -3.79 -2.75 13.48
N VAL A 56 -4.97 -2.27 13.13
CA VAL A 56 -5.28 -1.71 11.81
C VAL A 56 -5.73 -0.28 12.02
N PHE A 57 -5.14 0.66 11.28
CA PHE A 57 -5.43 2.08 11.39
C PHE A 57 -6.27 2.54 10.20
N THR A 58 -7.36 3.24 10.48
CA THR A 58 -8.28 3.77 9.45
C THR A 58 -8.48 5.28 9.57
N ASP A 59 -8.31 5.85 10.77
CA ASP A 59 -8.42 7.29 11.04
C ASP A 59 -7.44 7.75 12.13
N PHE A 60 -7.14 9.06 12.17
CA PHE A 60 -6.22 9.65 13.15
C PHE A 60 -6.69 9.48 14.61
N GLN A 61 -8.00 9.39 14.84
CA GLN A 61 -8.55 9.18 16.18
C GLN A 61 -8.17 7.81 16.76
N GLU A 62 -7.89 6.83 15.90
CA GLU A 62 -7.46 5.49 16.33
C GLU A 62 -5.99 5.47 16.81
N GLU A 63 -5.29 6.60 16.74
CA GLU A 63 -3.89 6.78 17.12
C GLU A 63 -3.68 7.29 18.56
N GLU A 64 -4.74 7.63 19.30
CA GLU A 64 -4.68 8.34 20.59
C GLU A 64 -4.04 7.58 21.78
N GLN A 65 -3.33 6.47 21.55
CA GLN A 65 -2.78 5.65 22.64
C GLN A 65 -1.50 6.22 23.27
N ASN A 66 -0.86 7.25 22.68
CA ASN A 66 0.43 7.76 23.15
C ASN A 66 0.60 9.27 22.90
N TRP A 67 1.63 9.88 23.50
CA TRP A 67 1.97 11.31 23.30
C TRP A 67 2.54 11.61 21.91
N ARG A 68 3.10 10.59 21.25
CA ARG A 68 3.52 10.66 19.85
C ARG A 68 2.31 10.37 18.96
N PRO A 69 2.08 11.15 17.88
CA PRO A 69 1.07 10.80 16.90
C PRO A 69 1.38 9.42 16.30
N GLY A 70 0.41 8.52 16.32
CA GLY A 70 0.60 7.12 15.92
C GLY A 70 1.12 6.98 14.49
N HIS A 71 0.68 7.83 13.56
CA HIS A 71 1.21 7.83 12.19
C HIS A 71 2.71 8.15 12.10
N ILE A 72 3.24 9.02 12.97
CA ILE A 72 4.67 9.34 12.98
C ILE A 72 5.47 8.15 13.53
N GLU A 73 4.99 7.53 14.60
CA GLU A 73 5.62 6.33 15.15
C GLU A 73 5.65 5.19 14.13
N LEU A 74 4.53 4.94 13.44
CA LEU A 74 4.48 3.96 12.36
C LEU A 74 5.47 4.29 11.23
N ALA A 75 5.55 5.56 10.83
CA ALA A 75 6.45 6.01 9.78
C ALA A 75 7.94 5.84 10.13
N ASP A 76 8.31 6.13 11.39
CA ASP A 76 9.67 6.01 11.92
C ASP A 76 10.10 4.54 12.08
N GLU A 77 9.17 3.66 12.45
CA GLU A 77 9.47 2.26 12.75
C GLU A 77 9.44 1.33 11.52
N ALA A 78 8.89 1.79 10.40
CA ALA A 78 8.78 0.98 9.20
C ALA A 78 10.16 0.70 8.57
N ASP A 79 10.46 -0.58 8.30
CA ASP A 79 11.58 -0.96 7.44
C ASP A 79 11.22 -0.86 5.96
N LEU A 80 9.92 -0.98 5.63
CA LEU A 80 9.35 -0.87 4.30
C LEU A 80 7.86 -0.50 4.35
N MET A 81 7.41 0.35 3.42
CA MET A 81 6.00 0.63 3.19
C MET A 81 5.55 0.02 1.86
N LEU A 82 4.59 -0.90 1.90
CA LEU A 82 3.93 -1.47 0.73
C LEU A 82 2.52 -0.90 0.62
N VAL A 83 2.13 -0.33 -0.52
CA VAL A 83 0.74 0.09 -0.78
C VAL A 83 0.12 -0.80 -1.86
N ALA A 84 -0.75 -1.72 -1.44
CA ALA A 84 -1.31 -2.75 -2.29
C ALA A 84 -2.75 -3.13 -1.87
N PRO A 85 -3.77 -2.80 -2.68
CA PRO A 85 -3.71 -2.01 -3.90
C PRO A 85 -3.51 -0.51 -3.64
N ALA A 86 -2.86 0.17 -4.59
CA ALA A 86 -2.85 1.61 -4.71
C ALA A 86 -3.77 2.09 -5.85
N THR A 87 -4.77 2.90 -5.50
CA THR A 87 -5.67 3.55 -6.46
C THR A 87 -5.01 4.77 -7.10
N ALA A 88 -5.57 5.24 -8.22
CA ALA A 88 -5.15 6.50 -8.84
C ALA A 88 -5.23 7.68 -7.87
N ASN A 89 -6.22 7.69 -6.97
CA ASN A 89 -6.40 8.73 -5.96
C ASN A 89 -5.22 8.76 -4.97
N VAL A 90 -4.85 7.61 -4.40
CA VAL A 90 -3.71 7.55 -3.47
C VAL A 90 -2.39 7.90 -4.16
N ILE A 91 -2.17 7.42 -5.38
CA ILE A 91 -1.00 7.80 -6.21
C ILE A 91 -0.96 9.32 -6.42
N ALA A 92 -2.09 9.95 -6.73
CA ALA A 92 -2.16 11.40 -6.91
C ALA A 92 -1.87 12.16 -5.60
N LYS A 93 -2.42 11.71 -4.46
CA LYS A 93 -2.15 12.32 -3.15
C LYS A 93 -0.67 12.23 -2.79
N PHE A 94 -0.06 11.06 -2.94
CA PHE A 94 1.37 10.84 -2.69
C PHE A 94 2.25 11.72 -3.58
N ALA A 95 1.94 11.79 -4.88
CA ALA A 95 2.70 12.59 -5.83
C ALA A 95 2.65 14.09 -5.50
N ASN A 96 1.54 14.57 -4.93
CA ASN A 96 1.31 16.00 -4.67
C ASN A 96 1.41 16.39 -3.18
N GLY A 97 1.83 15.48 -2.31
CA GLY A 97 2.08 15.76 -0.89
C GLY A 97 0.82 16.06 -0.08
N ILE A 98 -0.31 15.46 -0.46
CA ILE A 98 -1.56 15.55 0.31
C ILE A 98 -1.51 14.50 1.41
N ALA A 99 -1.72 14.93 2.66
CA ALA A 99 -1.66 14.10 3.87
C ALA A 99 -2.93 14.30 4.72
N ASP A 100 -4.07 13.89 4.18
CA ASP A 100 -5.41 14.11 4.73
C ASP A 100 -6.03 12.86 5.37
N ASP A 101 -5.31 11.74 5.38
CA ASP A 101 -5.64 10.49 6.09
C ASP A 101 -4.36 9.82 6.62
N PRO A 102 -4.45 8.86 7.56
CA PRO A 102 -3.25 8.22 8.13
C PRO A 102 -2.35 7.58 7.07
N LEU A 103 -2.92 6.93 6.04
CA LEU A 103 -2.13 6.29 4.98
C LEU A 103 -1.25 7.30 4.24
N THR A 104 -1.81 8.46 3.90
CA THR A 104 -1.11 9.52 3.16
C THR A 104 -0.18 10.34 4.03
N ALA A 105 -0.53 10.55 5.30
CA ALA A 105 0.35 11.17 6.28
C ALA A 105 1.60 10.31 6.56
N ILE A 106 1.43 9.00 6.73
CA ILE A 106 2.54 8.06 6.94
C ILE A 106 3.47 8.04 5.72
N TYR A 107 2.92 7.97 4.52
CA TYR A 107 3.74 8.02 3.29
C TYR A 107 4.60 9.29 3.24
N LEU A 108 4.04 10.44 3.63
CA LEU A 108 4.78 11.71 3.60
C LEU A 108 5.85 11.79 4.70
N ALA A 109 5.66 11.08 5.82
CA ALA A 109 6.56 11.10 6.96
C ALA A 109 7.66 10.01 6.91
N THR A 110 7.41 8.88 6.25
CA THR A 110 8.31 7.72 6.33
C THR A 110 9.61 7.93 5.55
N LEU A 111 10.71 7.43 6.11
CA LEU A 111 12.00 7.33 5.44
C LEU A 111 12.24 5.93 4.85
N ALA A 112 11.33 4.99 5.10
CA ALA A 112 11.41 3.63 4.58
C ALA A 112 11.24 3.61 3.05
N PRO A 113 11.87 2.66 2.34
CA PRO A 113 11.55 2.43 0.94
C PRO A 113 10.06 2.12 0.75
N VAL A 114 9.50 2.69 -0.31
CA VAL A 114 8.08 2.56 -0.63
C VAL A 114 7.91 1.73 -1.91
N ILE A 115 7.07 0.71 -1.83
CA ILE A 115 6.62 -0.09 -2.97
C ILE A 115 5.12 0.15 -3.19
N ILE A 116 4.72 0.43 -4.42
CA ILE A 116 3.34 0.68 -4.81
C ILE A 116 2.90 -0.40 -5.80
N ALA A 117 1.78 -1.08 -5.51
CA ALA A 117 1.13 -2.03 -6.41
C ALA A 117 -0.18 -1.42 -6.95
N PRO A 118 -0.19 -0.79 -8.14
CA PRO A 118 -1.37 -0.10 -8.65
C PRO A 118 -2.51 -1.05 -9.00
N ALA A 119 -3.76 -0.62 -8.79
CA ALA A 119 -4.95 -1.35 -9.24
C ALA A 119 -6.08 -0.40 -9.65
N MET A 120 -6.38 -0.33 -10.94
CA MET A 120 -7.40 0.56 -11.52
C MET A 120 -7.81 0.13 -12.93
N ASN A 121 -8.86 0.75 -13.48
CA ASN A 121 -9.20 0.55 -14.90
C ASN A 121 -8.04 1.01 -15.82
N GLY A 122 -7.82 0.33 -16.94
CA GLY A 122 -6.75 0.69 -17.88
C GLY A 122 -6.83 2.11 -18.45
N LYS A 123 -8.04 2.68 -18.60
CA LYS A 123 -8.22 4.10 -19.00
C LYS A 123 -7.72 5.05 -17.92
N MET A 124 -7.91 4.71 -16.64
CA MET A 124 -7.38 5.49 -15.53
C MET A 124 -5.86 5.37 -15.48
N TRP A 125 -5.33 4.15 -15.63
CA TRP A 125 -3.88 3.93 -15.66
C TRP A 125 -3.21 4.75 -16.77
N ASN A 126 -3.72 4.67 -17.99
CA ASN A 126 -3.17 5.36 -19.17
C ASN A 126 -3.50 6.87 -19.20
N HIS A 127 -4.23 7.40 -18.22
CA HIS A 127 -4.54 8.82 -18.18
C HIS A 127 -3.28 9.64 -17.89
N ALA A 128 -3.08 10.75 -18.61
CA ALA A 128 -1.89 11.60 -18.50
C ALA A 128 -1.59 11.99 -17.04
N ALA A 129 -2.60 12.45 -16.29
CA ALA A 129 -2.44 12.80 -14.89
C ALA A 129 -1.95 11.64 -14.01
N THR A 130 -2.35 10.39 -14.30
CA THR A 130 -1.87 9.23 -13.54
C THR A 130 -0.43 8.91 -13.90
N GLN A 131 -0.08 8.92 -15.19
CA GLN A 131 1.30 8.70 -15.64
C GLN A 131 2.26 9.77 -15.11
N GLU A 132 1.88 11.05 -15.15
CA GLU A 132 2.69 12.15 -14.57
C GLU A 132 2.93 11.97 -13.06
N ASN A 133 1.91 11.51 -12.32
CA ASN A 133 2.07 11.23 -10.89
C ASN A 133 2.97 10.01 -10.65
N VAL A 134 2.86 8.97 -11.48
CA VAL A 134 3.75 7.79 -11.43
C VAL A 134 5.20 8.22 -11.70
N ASP A 135 5.46 8.97 -12.77
CA ASP A 135 6.80 9.45 -13.13
C ASP A 135 7.39 10.33 -12.02
N LYS A 136 6.58 11.21 -11.42
CA LYS A 136 6.99 12.04 -10.28
C LYS A 136 7.39 11.18 -9.09
N LEU A 137 6.65 10.12 -8.78
CA LEU A 137 6.95 9.21 -7.67
C LEU A 137 8.19 8.35 -7.96
N ILE A 138 8.36 7.85 -9.18
CA ILE A 138 9.57 7.13 -9.61
C ILE A 138 10.80 8.02 -9.47
N SER A 139 10.70 9.30 -9.87
CA SER A 139 11.81 10.26 -9.71
C SER A 139 12.19 10.50 -8.24
N ARG A 140 11.25 10.24 -7.31
CA ARG A 140 11.44 10.25 -5.85
C ARG A 140 11.84 8.90 -5.27
N LYS A 141 12.26 7.94 -6.11
CA LYS A 141 12.70 6.58 -5.75
C LYS A 141 11.61 5.69 -5.15
N VAL A 142 10.33 5.99 -5.43
CA VAL A 142 9.24 5.07 -5.13
C VAL A 142 9.24 3.95 -6.15
N ASN A 143 9.23 2.70 -5.67
CA ASN A 143 9.22 1.52 -6.53
C ASN A 143 7.77 1.15 -6.90
N PHE A 144 7.55 0.81 -8.16
CA PHE A 144 6.24 0.36 -8.66
C PHE A 144 6.30 -1.10 -9.09
N ILE A 145 5.28 -1.87 -8.72
CA ILE A 145 5.08 -3.26 -9.17
C ILE A 145 3.75 -3.40 -9.92
N GLY A 146 3.85 -3.71 -11.21
CA GLY A 146 2.71 -3.69 -12.12
C GLY A 146 2.27 -2.27 -12.52
N PRO A 147 1.00 -2.09 -12.93
CA PRO A 147 -0.07 -3.08 -12.95
C PRO A 147 0.13 -4.18 -14.02
N ASP A 148 -0.56 -5.31 -13.82
CA ASP A 148 -0.58 -6.46 -14.72
C ASP A 148 -1.64 -6.30 -15.84
N LYS A 149 -1.50 -7.09 -16.91
CA LYS A 149 -2.49 -7.22 -17.99
C LYS A 149 -3.44 -8.37 -17.70
N GLY A 150 -4.72 -8.20 -17.99
CA GLY A 150 -5.71 -9.29 -17.97
C GLY A 150 -7.15 -8.79 -17.94
N MET A 151 -8.09 -9.70 -17.66
CA MET A 151 -9.50 -9.34 -17.52
C MET A 151 -9.71 -8.45 -16.28
N LEU A 152 -10.23 -7.25 -16.49
CA LEU A 152 -10.56 -6.29 -15.45
C LEU A 152 -12.00 -6.51 -14.96
N ALA A 153 -12.31 -6.10 -13.73
CA ALA A 153 -13.64 -6.24 -13.13
C ALA A 153 -14.77 -5.54 -13.93
N CYS A 154 -14.42 -4.57 -14.77
CA CYS A 154 -15.35 -3.87 -15.66
C CYS A 154 -15.64 -4.60 -16.98
N GLY A 155 -15.12 -5.82 -17.18
CA GLY A 155 -15.37 -6.65 -18.36
C GLY A 155 -14.47 -6.34 -19.58
N TYR A 156 -13.39 -5.58 -19.39
CA TYR A 156 -12.41 -5.28 -20.44
C TYR A 156 -11.10 -6.04 -20.17
N GLU A 157 -10.48 -6.58 -21.22
CA GLU A 157 -9.12 -7.10 -21.15
C GLU A 157 -8.11 -5.97 -21.38
N GLY A 158 -7.15 -5.80 -20.47
CA GLY A 158 -6.16 -4.73 -20.59
C GLY A 158 -5.26 -4.59 -19.37
N ILE A 159 -4.38 -3.59 -19.41
CA ILE A 159 -3.52 -3.20 -18.28
C ILE A 159 -4.37 -2.58 -17.16
N GLY A 160 -3.99 -2.80 -15.90
CA GLY A 160 -4.60 -2.14 -14.75
C GLY A 160 -4.94 -3.06 -13.58
N ARG A 161 -4.81 -4.38 -13.76
CA ARG A 161 -4.99 -5.35 -12.68
C ARG A 161 -3.85 -5.21 -11.67
N MET A 162 -4.14 -5.37 -10.37
CA MET A 162 -3.07 -5.50 -9.39
C MET A 162 -2.18 -6.69 -9.74
N TRP A 163 -0.87 -6.52 -9.58
CA TRP A 163 0.12 -7.57 -9.78
C TRP A 163 -0.22 -8.82 -8.94
N PRO A 164 0.15 -10.05 -9.37
CA PRO A 164 -0.03 -11.25 -8.57
C PRO A 164 0.54 -11.12 -7.15
N VAL A 165 -0.17 -11.67 -6.17
CA VAL A 165 0.17 -11.56 -4.74
C VAL A 165 1.57 -12.10 -4.46
N GLU A 166 1.90 -13.23 -5.07
CA GLU A 166 3.19 -13.91 -4.94
C GLU A 166 4.33 -13.01 -5.45
N GLY A 167 4.11 -12.33 -6.57
CA GLY A 167 5.09 -11.39 -7.12
C GLY A 167 5.27 -10.13 -6.27
N ILE A 168 4.19 -9.66 -5.62
CA ILE A 168 4.27 -8.54 -4.67
C ILE A 168 5.10 -8.93 -3.45
N ILE A 169 4.84 -10.11 -2.88
CA ILE A 169 5.59 -10.63 -1.73
C ILE A 169 7.07 -10.79 -2.08
N GLU A 170 7.39 -11.33 -3.26
CA GLU A 170 8.79 -11.50 -3.68
C GLU A 170 9.49 -10.15 -3.86
N SER A 171 8.83 -9.16 -4.46
CA SER A 171 9.40 -7.80 -4.59
C SER A 171 9.69 -7.15 -3.24
N VAL A 172 8.84 -7.38 -2.23
CA VAL A 172 9.11 -6.94 -0.85
C VAL A 172 10.36 -7.63 -0.29
N LYS A 173 10.50 -8.95 -0.47
CA LYS A 173 11.66 -9.70 0.01
C LYS A 173 12.96 -9.22 -0.62
N GLU A 174 12.97 -9.04 -1.95
CA GLU A 174 14.13 -8.51 -2.67
C GLU A 174 14.53 -7.12 -2.15
N SER A 175 13.54 -6.23 -1.95
CA SER A 175 13.81 -4.88 -1.43
C SER A 175 14.39 -4.90 -0.01
N LEU A 176 13.93 -5.80 0.86
CA LEU A 176 14.43 -5.92 2.23
C LEU A 176 15.85 -6.52 2.27
N ASN A 177 16.17 -7.46 1.37
CA ASN A 177 17.51 -8.06 1.28
C ASN A 177 18.57 -7.07 0.78
N ILE A 178 18.20 -6.13 -0.10
CA ILE A 178 19.12 -5.08 -0.58
C ILE A 178 19.53 -4.14 0.56
N GLN A 179 18.68 -3.91 1.55
CA GLN A 179 19.00 -3.05 2.70
C GLN A 179 20.03 -3.67 3.68
N GLU A 180 20.24 -4.99 3.62
CA GLU A 180 21.15 -5.70 4.53
C GLU A 180 22.59 -5.78 4.00
N ASN A 181 22.82 -5.38 2.75
CA ASN A 181 24.13 -5.36 2.08
C ASN A 181 24.69 -3.94 1.95
#